data_AF-S9S9M7-F1
#
_entry.id   AF-S9S9M7-F1
#
_cell.length_a   1.000
_cell.length_b   1.000
_cell.length_c   1.000
_cell.angle_alpha   90.00
_cell.angle_beta   90.00
_cell.angle_gamma   90.00
#
_symmetry.space_group_name_H-M   'P 1'
#
loop_
_entity.id
_entity.type
_entity.pdbx_description
1 polymer ?
#
loop_
_entity_poly.entity_id
_entity_poly.type
_entity_poly.pdbx_seq_one_letter_code
_entity_poly.pdbx_strand_id
1 'polypeptide(L)'
;MPPDIEQAIAEATNRGLARLTAQSGGRFGGLATLPSGAPTLAARMLEQAVDEYGLEGGVLPADAFADEALASTLAPVLAVANRLGTQIFVHPGPLSGSPMPAGGDDPLTMIRRRAVGFQDTLTQAAITLEYSDLLAPYPDIKVRVANLGGTLALLAERIAMTADRMGLPPAWADGRPRRILVDTASFGADGIALAAKTLGADRIVYGSDSPALALAPGLDGLRAAALSETERSAILSGQALA
;
A
#
# COMPACT_ATOMS: atom_id res chain seq x y z
N MET A 1 3.94 12.67 -19.13
CA MET A 1 4.61 13.90 -18.63
C MET A 1 6.10 13.74 -18.95
N PRO A 2 6.81 14.79 -19.37
CA PRO A 2 8.27 14.74 -19.55
C PRO A 2 9.01 14.37 -18.24
N PRO A 3 10.10 13.57 -18.29
CA PRO A 3 10.80 13.10 -17.09
C PRO A 3 11.37 14.20 -16.18
N ASP A 4 11.83 15.30 -16.78
CA ASP A 4 12.36 16.48 -16.06
C ASP A 4 11.27 17.20 -15.25
N ILE A 5 10.05 17.29 -15.79
CA ILE A 5 8.90 17.84 -15.08
C ILE A 5 8.47 16.92 -13.95
N GLU A 6 8.43 15.60 -14.19
CA GLU A 6 8.08 14.61 -13.15
C GLU A 6 9.06 14.67 -11.98
N GLN A 7 10.36 14.75 -12.27
CA GLN A 7 11.40 14.92 -11.26
C GLN A 7 11.20 16.21 -10.45
N ALA A 8 11.03 17.36 -11.12
CA ALA A 8 10.90 18.64 -10.46
C ALA A 8 9.68 18.69 -9.52
N ILE A 9 8.54 18.09 -9.93
CA ILE A 9 7.33 18.00 -9.11
C ILE A 9 7.56 17.11 -7.89
N ALA A 10 8.14 15.92 -8.08
CA ALA A 10 8.39 14.99 -6.99
C ALA A 10 9.38 15.58 -5.98
N GLU A 11 10.45 16.25 -6.43
CA GLU A 11 11.41 16.93 -5.55
C GLU A 11 10.76 18.07 -4.76
N ALA A 12 9.96 18.92 -5.42
CA ALA A 12 9.28 20.02 -4.76
C ALA A 12 8.29 19.51 -3.70
N THR A 13 7.54 18.45 -4.03
CA THR A 13 6.60 17.79 -3.12
C THR A 13 7.34 17.20 -1.92
N ASN A 14 8.43 16.46 -2.13
CA ASN A 14 9.18 15.80 -1.06
C ASN A 14 9.82 16.83 -0.11
N ARG A 15 10.41 17.92 -0.64
CA ARG A 15 10.93 19.01 0.19
C ARG A 15 9.83 19.73 0.98
N GLY A 16 8.66 19.93 0.37
CA GLY A 16 7.50 20.51 1.05
C GLY A 16 7.01 19.64 2.20
N LEU A 17 6.84 18.35 1.94
CA LEU A 17 6.42 17.36 2.94
C LEU A 17 7.43 17.30 4.10
N ALA A 18 8.73 17.24 3.81
CA ALA A 18 9.77 17.21 4.81
C ALA A 18 9.77 18.44 5.73
N ARG A 19 9.48 19.63 5.20
CA ARG A 19 9.33 20.84 6.02
C ARG A 19 8.13 20.73 6.96
N LEU A 20 7.00 20.20 6.48
CA LEU A 20 5.79 20.02 7.28
C LEU A 20 5.99 18.98 8.38
N THR A 21 6.66 17.86 8.08
CA THR A 21 6.95 16.81 9.08
C THR A 21 7.91 17.34 10.15
N ALA A 22 8.98 18.04 9.77
CA ALA A 22 9.91 18.66 10.70
C ALA A 22 9.24 19.70 11.63
N GLN A 23 8.29 20.49 11.10
CA GLN A 23 7.54 21.48 11.87
C GLN A 23 6.42 20.88 12.75
N SER A 24 6.11 19.60 12.57
CA SER A 24 4.99 18.95 13.25
C SER A 24 5.24 18.67 14.73
N GLY A 25 6.50 18.69 15.18
CA GLY A 25 6.90 18.28 16.53
C GLY A 25 6.79 16.76 16.75
N GLY A 26 7.05 15.95 15.71
CA GLY A 26 6.94 14.49 15.76
C GLY A 26 5.52 13.93 15.63
N ARG A 27 4.54 14.77 15.23
CA ARG A 27 3.15 14.34 15.03
C ARG A 27 2.90 13.77 13.63
N PHE A 28 3.73 14.14 12.66
CA PHE A 28 3.62 13.69 11.27
C PHE A 28 4.93 13.08 10.80
N GLY A 29 4.84 11.87 10.28
CA GLY A 29 5.78 11.28 9.35
C GLY A 29 5.40 11.61 7.90
N GLY A 30 6.21 11.20 6.93
CA GLY A 30 5.94 11.45 5.53
C GLY A 30 6.55 10.39 4.62
N LEU A 31 5.86 10.11 3.52
CA LEU A 31 6.32 9.20 2.47
C LEU A 31 6.58 9.98 1.18
N ALA A 32 7.72 9.72 0.57
CA ALA A 32 8.15 10.37 -0.65
C ALA A 32 7.21 10.05 -1.82
N THR A 33 6.88 11.06 -2.61
CA THR A 33 6.36 10.88 -3.96
C THR A 33 7.49 10.42 -4.87
N LEU A 34 7.27 9.34 -5.60
CA LEU A 34 8.27 8.72 -6.47
C LEU A 34 7.82 8.72 -7.93
N PRO A 35 8.70 9.07 -8.89
CA PRO A 35 8.41 8.97 -10.32
C PRO A 35 8.40 7.51 -10.77
N SER A 36 7.26 6.83 -10.59
CA SER A 36 7.13 5.38 -10.78
C SER A 36 7.48 4.88 -12.20
N GLY A 37 7.40 5.74 -13.21
CA GLY A 37 7.78 5.44 -14.60
C GLY A 37 9.29 5.54 -14.87
N ALA A 38 10.08 5.99 -13.89
CA ALA A 38 11.53 6.10 -13.98
C ALA A 38 12.20 5.44 -12.75
N PRO A 39 12.23 4.10 -12.64
CA PRO A 39 12.65 3.38 -11.42
C PRO A 39 14.03 3.76 -10.88
N THR A 40 15.02 4.01 -11.75
CA THR A 40 16.36 4.45 -11.33
C THR A 40 16.33 5.85 -10.71
N LEU A 41 15.53 6.76 -11.24
CA LEU A 41 15.34 8.09 -10.65
C LEU A 41 14.57 7.97 -9.33
N ALA A 42 13.48 7.19 -9.30
CA ALA A 42 12.70 6.95 -8.10
C ALA A 42 13.56 6.37 -6.96
N ALA A 43 14.48 5.45 -7.25
CA ALA A 43 15.38 4.90 -6.25
C ALA A 43 16.31 5.96 -5.63
N ARG A 44 16.92 6.82 -6.46
CA ARG A 44 17.74 7.95 -5.96
C ARG A 44 16.92 8.94 -5.14
N MET A 45 15.70 9.23 -5.59
CA MET A 45 14.82 10.17 -4.88
C MET A 45 14.32 9.60 -3.56
N LEU A 46 14.10 8.28 -3.46
CA LEU A 46 13.79 7.61 -2.21
C LEU A 46 14.98 7.69 -1.24
N GLU A 47 16.19 7.37 -1.70
CA GLU A 47 17.42 7.47 -0.90
C GLU A 47 17.59 8.89 -0.36
N GLN A 48 17.51 9.91 -1.22
CA GLN A 48 17.58 11.30 -0.81
C GLN A 48 16.48 11.68 0.20
N ALA A 49 15.25 11.27 -0.07
CA ALA A 49 14.12 11.58 0.79
C ALA A 49 14.29 11.04 2.22
N VAL A 50 14.87 9.85 2.34
CA VAL A 50 15.10 9.21 3.64
C VAL A 50 16.33 9.83 4.32
N ASP A 51 17.48 9.84 3.64
CA ASP A 51 18.76 10.20 4.24
C ASP A 51 18.89 11.71 4.50
N GLU A 52 18.41 12.56 3.59
CA GLU A 52 18.55 14.01 3.71
C GLU A 52 17.33 14.68 4.36
N TYR A 53 16.13 14.15 4.10
CA TYR A 53 14.88 14.79 4.53
C TYR A 53 14.19 14.11 5.72
N GLY A 54 14.65 12.92 6.12
CA GLY A 54 14.05 12.16 7.22
C GLY A 54 12.63 11.67 6.92
N LEU A 55 12.27 11.49 5.65
CA LEU A 55 11.03 10.80 5.26
C LEU A 55 11.16 9.29 5.54
N GLU A 56 10.04 8.63 5.78
CA GLU A 56 10.00 7.26 6.32
C GLU A 56 9.92 6.18 5.23
N GLY A 57 9.94 6.57 3.96
CA GLY A 57 9.74 5.67 2.83
C GLY A 57 9.15 6.38 1.62
N GLY A 58 8.44 5.65 0.77
CA GLY A 58 7.87 6.15 -0.49
C GLY A 58 6.50 5.58 -0.83
N VAL A 59 5.80 6.25 -1.74
CA VAL A 59 4.51 5.81 -2.28
C VAL A 59 4.67 5.37 -3.73
N LEU A 60 4.10 4.22 -4.09
CA LEU A 60 4.03 3.72 -5.46
C LEU A 60 2.58 3.40 -5.86
N PRO A 61 2.22 3.57 -7.14
CA PRO A 61 0.89 3.23 -7.61
C PRO A 61 0.68 1.71 -7.69
N ALA A 62 -0.53 1.25 -7.37
CA ALA A 62 -0.91 -0.16 -7.46
C ALA A 62 -0.70 -0.75 -8.86
N ASP A 63 -0.93 0.05 -9.92
CA ASP A 63 -0.72 -0.38 -11.30
C ASP A 63 0.74 -0.76 -11.61
N ALA A 64 1.72 -0.26 -10.85
CA ALA A 64 3.11 -0.68 -10.99
C ALA A 64 3.35 -2.13 -10.55
N PHE A 65 2.39 -2.74 -9.86
CA PHE A 65 2.40 -4.12 -9.37
C PHE A 65 1.29 -4.96 -10.01
N ALA A 66 0.70 -4.52 -11.11
CA ALA A 66 -0.37 -5.23 -11.80
C ALA A 66 0.05 -6.64 -12.27
N ASP A 67 1.34 -6.82 -12.56
CA ASP A 67 1.98 -8.11 -12.82
C ASP A 67 3.46 -8.08 -12.41
N GLU A 68 4.10 -9.25 -12.45
CA GLU A 68 5.51 -9.43 -12.05
C GLU A 68 6.49 -8.74 -13.01
N ALA A 69 6.17 -8.62 -14.30
CA ALA A 69 7.06 -8.00 -15.28
C ALA A 69 7.15 -6.48 -15.05
N LEU A 70 6.01 -5.83 -14.81
CA LEU A 70 5.96 -4.42 -14.40
C LEU A 70 6.62 -4.23 -13.03
N ALA A 71 6.28 -5.06 -12.05
CA ALA A 71 6.82 -4.93 -10.70
C ALA A 71 8.35 -5.10 -10.66
N SER A 72 8.90 -6.00 -11.48
CA SER A 72 10.36 -6.21 -11.57
C SER A 72 11.12 -4.98 -12.04
N THR A 73 10.48 -4.06 -12.78
CA THR A 73 11.12 -2.79 -13.16
C THR A 73 11.44 -1.91 -11.95
N LEU A 74 10.73 -2.10 -10.83
CA LEU A 74 10.93 -1.36 -9.58
C LEU A 74 12.03 -1.94 -8.69
N ALA A 75 12.76 -2.98 -9.12
CA ALA A 75 13.88 -3.55 -8.38
C ALA A 75 14.87 -2.51 -7.80
N PRO A 76 15.26 -1.43 -8.51
CA PRO A 76 16.11 -0.38 -7.92
C PRO A 76 15.49 0.30 -6.71
N VAL A 77 14.18 0.56 -6.74
CA VAL A 77 13.44 1.20 -5.63
C VAL A 77 13.33 0.24 -4.45
N LEU A 78 12.97 -1.02 -4.72
CA LEU A 78 12.86 -2.06 -3.69
C LEU A 78 14.20 -2.32 -3.00
N ALA A 79 15.31 -2.30 -3.75
CA ALA A 79 16.65 -2.47 -3.21
C ALA A 79 17.05 -1.33 -2.26
N VAL A 80 16.76 -0.07 -2.63
CA VAL A 80 16.99 1.10 -1.75
C VAL A 80 16.10 1.00 -0.51
N ALA A 81 14.81 0.74 -0.70
CA ALA A 81 13.86 0.64 0.40
C ALA A 81 14.27 -0.43 1.42
N ASN A 82 14.70 -1.60 0.93
CA ASN A 82 15.24 -2.68 1.75
C ASN A 82 16.49 -2.26 2.51
N ARG A 83 17.50 -1.73 1.82
CA ARG A 83 18.78 -1.34 2.42
C ARG A 83 18.58 -0.31 3.54
N LEU A 84 17.61 0.58 3.38
CA LEU A 84 17.27 1.61 4.38
C LEU A 84 16.26 1.12 5.44
N GLY A 85 15.69 -0.08 5.31
CA GLY A 85 14.66 -0.61 6.22
C GLY A 85 13.36 0.22 6.21
N THR A 86 13.05 0.86 5.08
CA THR A 86 11.95 1.83 4.94
C THR A 86 10.70 1.20 4.36
N GLN A 87 9.58 1.94 4.43
CA GLN A 87 8.30 1.46 3.93
C GLN A 87 8.01 1.87 2.49
N ILE A 88 7.35 0.98 1.73
CA ILE A 88 6.70 1.29 0.47
C ILE A 88 5.20 1.16 0.66
N PHE A 89 4.49 2.28 0.50
CA PHE A 89 3.04 2.30 0.52
C PHE A 89 2.50 2.19 -0.92
N VAL A 90 1.68 1.17 -1.15
CA VAL A 90 1.05 0.91 -2.45
C VAL A 90 -0.38 1.43 -2.42
N HIS A 91 -0.64 2.47 -3.20
CA HIS A 91 -1.91 3.20 -3.21
C HIS A 91 -2.59 3.09 -4.60
N PRO A 92 -3.94 3.11 -4.69
CA PRO A 92 -4.62 3.14 -5.97
C PRO A 92 -4.13 4.28 -6.86
N GLY A 93 -3.82 3.98 -8.11
CA GLY A 93 -3.38 4.99 -9.06
C GLY A 93 -2.69 4.38 -10.27
N PRO A 94 -2.65 5.12 -11.39
CA PRO A 94 -1.97 4.67 -12.59
C PRO A 94 -0.45 4.75 -12.45
N LEU A 95 0.23 3.83 -13.12
CA LEU A 95 1.67 3.94 -13.36
C LEU A 95 1.97 5.23 -14.14
N SER A 96 3.04 5.94 -13.77
CA SER A 96 3.44 7.17 -14.48
C SER A 96 3.61 6.89 -15.98
N GLY A 97 2.95 7.68 -16.83
CA GLY A 97 3.00 7.53 -18.27
C GLY A 97 1.92 6.63 -18.87
N SER A 98 1.19 5.86 -18.05
CA SER A 98 0.00 5.13 -18.51
C SER A 98 -1.17 6.07 -18.81
N PRO A 99 -2.08 5.70 -19.72
CA PRO A 99 -3.31 6.45 -19.96
C PRO A 99 -4.09 6.62 -18.65
N MET A 100 -4.58 7.83 -18.40
CA MET A 100 -5.51 8.04 -17.30
C MET A 100 -6.81 7.27 -17.58
N PRO A 101 -7.41 6.60 -16.58
CA PRO A 101 -8.71 5.97 -16.74
C PRO A 101 -9.74 6.99 -17.27
N ALA A 102 -10.65 6.52 -18.13
CA ALA A 102 -11.76 7.36 -18.61
C ALA A 102 -12.48 8.00 -17.41
N GLY A 103 -12.48 9.33 -17.39
CA GLY A 103 -13.04 10.13 -16.30
C GLY A 103 -14.54 10.31 -16.43
N GLY A 104 -15.14 10.82 -15.36
CA GLY A 104 -16.54 11.18 -15.27
C GLY A 104 -16.90 11.47 -13.82
N ASP A 105 -17.48 12.64 -13.57
CA ASP A 105 -17.93 13.03 -12.23
C ASP A 105 -19.36 12.56 -11.95
N ASP A 106 -19.98 11.83 -12.88
CA ASP A 106 -21.30 11.25 -12.64
C ASP A 106 -21.21 10.21 -11.50
N PRO A 107 -22.24 10.13 -10.64
CA PRO A 107 -22.19 9.27 -9.46
C PRO A 107 -21.90 7.79 -9.78
N LEU A 108 -22.36 7.28 -10.92
CA LEU A 108 -22.25 5.87 -11.24
C LEU A 108 -20.84 5.51 -11.71
N THR A 109 -20.23 6.35 -12.55
CA THR A 109 -18.81 6.24 -12.91
C THR A 109 -17.92 6.35 -11.67
N MET A 110 -18.24 7.27 -10.76
CA MET A 110 -17.49 7.45 -9.52
C MET A 110 -17.57 6.25 -8.59
N ILE A 111 -18.75 5.65 -8.40
CA ILE A 111 -18.90 4.41 -7.62
C ILE A 111 -18.11 3.27 -8.27
N ARG A 112 -18.27 3.04 -9.58
CA ARG A 112 -17.56 1.96 -10.28
C ARG A 112 -16.05 2.13 -10.16
N ARG A 113 -15.53 3.35 -10.32
CA ARG A 113 -14.10 3.62 -10.23
C ARG A 113 -13.56 3.51 -8.80
N ARG A 114 -14.17 4.22 -7.84
CA ARG A 114 -13.63 4.35 -6.48
C ARG A 114 -13.95 3.17 -5.57
N ALA A 115 -15.14 2.59 -5.69
CA ALA A 115 -15.55 1.46 -4.84
C ALA A 115 -15.11 0.11 -5.40
N VAL A 116 -15.07 -0.05 -6.73
CA VAL A 116 -14.71 -1.34 -7.36
C VAL A 116 -13.33 -1.30 -7.99
N GLY A 117 -13.08 -0.37 -8.92
CA GLY A 117 -11.81 -0.33 -9.66
C GLY A 117 -10.56 -0.17 -8.79
N PHE A 118 -10.61 0.68 -7.77
CA PHE A 118 -9.50 0.82 -6.82
C PHE A 118 -9.27 -0.46 -6.00
N GLN A 119 -10.33 -1.16 -5.61
CA GLN A 119 -10.21 -2.40 -4.84
C GLN A 119 -9.66 -3.54 -5.70
N ASP A 120 -10.07 -3.62 -6.98
CA ASP A 120 -9.55 -4.60 -7.93
C ASP A 120 -8.05 -4.39 -8.16
N THR A 121 -7.63 -3.18 -8.53
CA THR A 121 -6.20 -2.85 -8.75
C THR A 121 -5.33 -3.13 -7.52
N LEU A 122 -5.81 -2.80 -6.31
CA LEU A 122 -5.10 -3.15 -5.07
C LEU A 122 -5.04 -4.65 -4.81
N THR A 123 -6.10 -5.40 -5.15
CA THR A 123 -6.12 -6.86 -5.00
C THR A 123 -5.07 -7.49 -5.92
N GLN A 124 -4.98 -7.05 -7.17
CA GLN A 124 -3.96 -7.54 -8.11
C GLN A 124 -2.55 -7.23 -7.60
N ALA A 125 -2.31 -5.99 -7.18
CA ALA A 125 -1.02 -5.57 -6.61
C ALA A 125 -0.64 -6.41 -5.38
N ALA A 126 -1.57 -6.62 -4.44
CA ALA A 126 -1.36 -7.43 -3.25
C ALA A 126 -1.01 -8.89 -3.61
N ILE A 127 -1.68 -9.46 -4.62
CA ILE A 127 -1.38 -10.82 -5.08
C ILE A 127 0.03 -10.90 -5.66
N THR A 128 0.42 -9.97 -6.54
CA THR A 128 1.78 -9.92 -7.10
C THR A 128 2.82 -9.80 -5.99
N LEU A 129 2.62 -8.92 -5.01
CA LEU A 129 3.58 -8.67 -3.94
C LEU A 129 3.70 -9.84 -2.95
N GLU A 130 2.59 -10.47 -2.59
CA GLU A 130 2.56 -11.52 -1.59
C GLU A 130 3.02 -12.88 -2.15
N TYR A 131 2.61 -13.18 -3.38
CA TYR A 131 2.64 -14.55 -3.87
C TYR A 131 3.67 -14.81 -4.97
N SER A 132 4.35 -13.79 -5.47
CA SER A 132 5.53 -13.93 -6.33
C SER A 132 6.83 -13.92 -5.52
N ASP A 133 7.95 -14.23 -6.18
CA ASP A 133 9.30 -14.13 -5.60
C ASP A 133 9.85 -12.69 -5.61
N LEU A 134 9.08 -11.69 -6.05
CA LEU A 134 9.51 -10.29 -6.19
C LEU A 134 10.16 -9.74 -4.91
N LEU A 135 9.58 -10.03 -3.74
CA LEU A 135 10.08 -9.56 -2.45
C LEU A 135 11.11 -10.49 -1.81
N ALA A 136 11.41 -11.66 -2.39
CA ALA A 136 12.37 -12.61 -1.81
C ALA A 136 13.78 -12.01 -1.59
N PRO A 137 14.34 -11.17 -2.49
CA PRO A 137 15.64 -10.52 -2.29
C PRO A 137 15.63 -9.38 -1.26
N TYR A 138 14.45 -8.98 -0.77
CA TYR A 138 14.25 -7.79 0.03
C TYR A 138 13.61 -8.15 1.39
N PRO A 139 14.34 -8.75 2.34
CA PRO A 139 13.78 -9.20 3.62
C PRO A 139 13.45 -8.06 4.59
N ASP A 140 14.10 -6.89 4.46
CA ASP A 140 14.03 -5.78 5.41
C ASP A 140 13.05 -4.66 4.97
N ILE A 141 12.52 -4.76 3.75
CA ILE A 141 11.52 -3.81 3.25
C ILE A 141 10.17 -4.01 3.95
N LYS A 142 9.48 -2.90 4.26
CA LYS A 142 8.10 -2.92 4.78
C LYS A 142 7.12 -2.52 3.69
N VAL A 143 6.39 -3.46 3.11
CA VAL A 143 5.39 -3.14 2.08
C VAL A 143 4.00 -3.07 2.71
N ARG A 144 3.30 -1.95 2.50
CA ARG A 144 1.91 -1.74 2.95
C ARG A 144 1.02 -1.51 1.73
N VAL A 145 -0.07 -2.26 1.60
CA VAL A 145 -1.08 -2.05 0.55
C VAL A 145 -2.30 -1.36 1.16
N ALA A 146 -2.76 -0.30 0.52
CA ALA A 146 -3.92 0.46 0.98
C ALA A 146 -5.20 -0.39 1.03
N ASN A 147 -6.18 0.07 1.79
CA ASN A 147 -7.57 -0.37 1.76
C ASN A 147 -7.72 -1.89 1.91
N LEU A 148 -7.20 -2.45 3.02
CA LEU A 148 -7.22 -3.87 3.37
C LEU A 148 -6.58 -4.80 2.32
N GLY A 149 -5.73 -4.26 1.44
CA GLY A 149 -5.17 -5.01 0.31
C GLY A 149 -6.18 -5.24 -0.80
N GLY A 150 -7.18 -4.37 -0.93
CA GLY A 150 -8.28 -4.55 -1.86
C GLY A 150 -9.36 -5.49 -1.30
N THR A 151 -9.64 -6.55 -2.03
CA THR A 151 -10.60 -7.60 -1.68
C THR A 151 -9.93 -8.88 -1.20
N LEU A 152 -8.64 -8.82 -0.82
CA LEU A 152 -7.83 -9.97 -0.46
C LEU A 152 -8.48 -10.86 0.61
N ALA A 153 -9.02 -10.25 1.67
CA ALA A 153 -9.67 -10.98 2.76
C ALA A 153 -10.94 -11.73 2.32
N LEU A 154 -11.68 -11.20 1.33
CA LEU A 154 -12.85 -11.86 0.76
C LEU A 154 -12.44 -13.02 -0.18
N LEU A 155 -11.29 -12.89 -0.85
CA LEU A 155 -10.83 -13.82 -1.86
C LEU A 155 -9.86 -14.89 -1.35
N ALA A 156 -9.43 -14.85 -0.08
CA ALA A 156 -8.42 -15.77 0.47
C ALA A 156 -8.76 -17.25 0.23
N GLU A 157 -10.00 -17.66 0.50
CA GLU A 157 -10.44 -19.06 0.24
C GLU A 157 -10.37 -19.40 -1.25
N ARG A 158 -10.77 -18.47 -2.13
CA ARG A 158 -10.70 -18.66 -3.58
C ARG A 158 -9.25 -18.76 -4.07
N ILE A 159 -8.34 -17.99 -3.49
CA ILE A 159 -6.90 -18.06 -3.76
C ILE A 159 -6.38 -19.44 -3.37
N ALA A 160 -6.66 -19.90 -2.15
CA ALA A 160 -6.26 -21.22 -1.66
C ALA A 160 -6.78 -22.36 -2.55
N MET A 161 -8.08 -22.35 -2.90
CA MET A 161 -8.67 -23.35 -3.80
C MET A 161 -8.04 -23.33 -5.20
N THR A 162 -7.70 -22.14 -5.70
CA THR A 162 -7.05 -22.00 -7.02
C THR A 162 -5.62 -22.53 -6.96
N ALA A 163 -4.89 -22.24 -5.88
CA ALA A 163 -3.54 -22.70 -5.65
C ALA A 163 -3.46 -24.22 -5.54
N ASP A 164 -4.34 -24.84 -4.75
CA ASP A 164 -4.42 -26.31 -4.62
C ASP A 164 -4.67 -26.98 -5.98
N ARG A 165 -5.66 -26.50 -6.73
CA ARG A 165 -5.99 -27.03 -8.06
C ARG A 165 -4.82 -26.94 -9.06
N MET A 166 -3.98 -25.91 -8.92
CA MET A 166 -2.85 -25.65 -9.82
C MET A 166 -1.53 -26.25 -9.28
N GLY A 167 -1.53 -26.88 -8.10
CA GLY A 167 -0.31 -27.39 -7.47
C GLY A 167 0.70 -26.29 -7.10
N LEU A 168 0.22 -25.11 -6.73
CA LEU A 168 1.06 -23.97 -6.33
C LEU A 168 1.70 -24.18 -4.95
N PRO A 169 2.73 -23.39 -4.58
CA PRO A 169 3.45 -23.56 -3.33
C PRO A 169 2.53 -23.53 -2.09
N PRO A 170 2.87 -24.28 -1.01
CA PRO A 170 2.06 -24.32 0.22
C PRO A 170 1.80 -22.97 0.87
N ALA A 171 2.64 -21.96 0.63
CA ALA A 171 2.43 -20.60 1.11
C ALA A 171 1.11 -19.97 0.62
N TRP A 172 0.53 -20.48 -0.46
CA TRP A 172 -0.74 -19.99 -0.99
C TRP A 172 -1.97 -20.67 -0.37
N ALA A 173 -1.77 -21.74 0.41
CA ALA A 173 -2.83 -22.66 0.82
C ALA A 173 -3.84 -22.10 1.83
N ASP A 174 -3.53 -20.99 2.49
CA ASP A 174 -4.43 -20.31 3.43
C ASP A 174 -4.85 -18.92 2.94
N GLY A 175 -4.37 -18.48 1.77
CA GLY A 175 -4.67 -17.16 1.22
C GLY A 175 -4.24 -15.99 2.11
N ARG A 176 -3.39 -16.25 3.12
CA ARG A 176 -2.99 -15.27 4.13
C ARG A 176 -1.67 -14.58 3.75
N PRO A 177 -1.61 -13.24 3.81
CA PRO A 177 -0.37 -12.53 3.55
C PRO A 177 0.66 -12.70 4.68
N ARG A 178 1.93 -12.77 4.29
CA ARG A 178 3.11 -12.94 5.15
C ARG A 178 4.20 -11.91 4.86
N ARG A 179 4.23 -11.32 3.68
CA ARG A 179 5.24 -10.34 3.25
C ARG A 179 4.73 -8.92 3.25
N ILE A 180 3.41 -8.73 3.12
CA ILE A 180 2.79 -7.41 3.11
C ILE A 180 1.99 -7.12 4.38
N LEU A 181 1.81 -5.84 4.63
CA LEU A 181 0.84 -5.27 5.56
C LEU A 181 -0.30 -4.63 4.77
N VAL A 182 -1.44 -4.46 5.40
CA VAL A 182 -2.59 -3.74 4.85
C VAL A 182 -3.12 -2.73 5.83
N ASP A 183 -3.86 -1.72 5.37
CA ASP A 183 -4.48 -0.76 6.26
C ASP A 183 -6.00 -0.75 6.29
N THR A 184 -6.59 -0.11 7.29
CA THR A 184 -8.05 -0.02 7.45
C THR A 184 -8.69 1.11 6.64
N ALA A 185 -7.95 1.78 5.75
CA ALA A 185 -8.45 2.98 5.07
C ALA A 185 -9.73 2.67 4.29
N SER A 186 -10.74 3.54 4.42
CA SER A 186 -12.03 3.41 3.75
C SER A 186 -12.91 2.20 4.15
N PHE A 187 -12.65 1.55 5.29
CA PHE A 187 -13.46 0.42 5.79
C PHE A 187 -14.01 0.60 7.21
N GLY A 188 -15.15 -0.05 7.47
CA GLY A 188 -15.84 -0.10 8.75
C GLY A 188 -15.67 -1.45 9.48
N ALA A 189 -16.46 -1.62 10.55
CA ALA A 189 -16.35 -2.75 11.48
C ALA A 189 -16.31 -4.13 10.82
N ASP A 190 -17.23 -4.40 9.88
CA ASP A 190 -17.36 -5.73 9.25
C ASP A 190 -16.16 -6.06 8.35
N GLY A 191 -15.70 -5.08 7.55
CA GLY A 191 -14.54 -5.24 6.68
C GLY A 191 -13.27 -5.47 7.48
N ILE A 192 -13.08 -4.70 8.55
CA ILE A 192 -11.93 -4.84 9.45
C ILE A 192 -11.96 -6.19 10.17
N ALA A 193 -13.12 -6.63 10.68
CA ALA A 193 -13.26 -7.91 11.35
C ALA A 193 -12.99 -9.10 10.40
N LEU A 194 -13.48 -9.02 9.15
CA LEU A 194 -13.17 -10.02 8.12
C LEU A 194 -11.67 -10.06 7.83
N ALA A 195 -11.04 -8.91 7.61
CA ALA A 195 -9.61 -8.84 7.36
C ALA A 195 -8.79 -9.40 8.53
N ALA A 196 -9.13 -9.07 9.77
CA ALA A 196 -8.41 -9.61 10.93
C ALA A 196 -8.56 -11.13 11.05
N LYS A 197 -9.77 -11.65 10.80
CA LYS A 197 -10.06 -13.09 10.81
C LYS A 197 -9.27 -13.83 9.72
N THR A 198 -9.19 -13.28 8.52
CA THR A 198 -8.65 -13.98 7.34
C THR A 198 -7.15 -13.71 7.15
N LEU A 199 -6.73 -12.45 7.24
CA LEU A 199 -5.35 -12.02 7.00
C LEU A 199 -4.49 -12.09 8.27
N GLY A 200 -5.12 -12.08 9.45
CA GLY A 200 -4.48 -11.94 10.75
C GLY A 200 -4.35 -10.48 11.16
N ALA A 201 -4.70 -10.16 12.41
CA ALA A 201 -4.61 -8.81 12.96
C ALA A 201 -3.16 -8.27 12.98
N ASP A 202 -2.15 -9.14 13.02
CA ASP A 202 -0.72 -8.80 12.91
C ASP A 202 -0.31 -8.24 11.54
N ARG A 203 -1.20 -8.31 10.54
CA ARG A 203 -0.97 -7.78 9.20
C ARG A 203 -1.71 -6.49 8.92
N ILE A 204 -2.41 -5.94 9.92
CA ILE A 204 -3.29 -4.79 9.74
C ILE A 204 -2.74 -3.60 10.54
N VAL A 205 -2.70 -2.44 9.89
CA VAL A 205 -2.39 -1.15 10.52
C VAL A 205 -3.55 -0.18 10.33
N TYR A 206 -3.69 0.78 11.24
CA TYR A 206 -4.73 1.79 11.06
C TYR A 206 -4.43 2.71 9.86
N GLY A 207 -5.47 2.99 9.09
CA GLY A 207 -5.48 3.96 8.00
C GLY A 207 -6.87 4.59 7.92
N SER A 208 -6.95 5.89 7.65
CA SER A 208 -8.22 6.63 7.66
C SER A 208 -8.64 7.18 6.29
N ASP A 209 -7.73 7.20 5.31
CA ASP A 209 -7.94 7.87 4.00
C ASP A 209 -8.32 9.38 4.12
N SER A 210 -7.86 10.04 5.17
CA SER A 210 -8.18 11.46 5.37
C SER A 210 -7.23 12.32 4.53
N PRO A 211 -7.70 13.39 3.86
CA PRO A 211 -9.02 14.01 3.96
C PRO A 211 -10.05 13.55 2.92
N ALA A 212 -9.77 12.51 2.11
CA ALA A 212 -10.74 12.00 1.15
C ALA A 212 -12.00 11.47 1.86
N LEU A 213 -11.83 10.89 3.05
CA LEU A 213 -12.89 10.55 3.99
C LEU A 213 -12.70 11.25 5.36
N ALA A 214 -13.81 11.41 6.06
CA ALA A 214 -13.81 11.87 7.44
C ALA A 214 -13.17 10.84 8.37
N LEU A 215 -12.45 11.30 9.39
CA LEU A 215 -11.75 10.43 10.35
C LEU A 215 -12.69 9.57 11.20
N ALA A 216 -13.78 10.16 11.70
CA ALA A 216 -14.63 9.54 12.71
C ALA A 216 -15.24 8.19 12.26
N PRO A 217 -15.84 8.06 11.07
CA PRO A 217 -16.39 6.77 10.62
C PRO A 217 -15.38 5.63 10.60
N GLY A 218 -14.14 5.87 10.15
CA GLY A 218 -13.11 4.84 10.12
C GLY A 218 -12.64 4.43 11.52
N LEU A 219 -12.47 5.39 12.43
CA LEU A 219 -12.09 5.12 13.81
C LEU A 219 -13.20 4.40 14.60
N ASP A 220 -14.44 4.82 14.42
CA ASP A 220 -15.60 4.17 15.05
C ASP A 220 -15.84 2.78 14.48
N GLY A 221 -15.61 2.60 13.17
CA GLY A 221 -15.58 1.28 12.53
C GLY A 221 -14.55 0.35 13.18
N LEU A 222 -13.31 0.83 13.36
CA LEU A 222 -12.28 0.05 14.06
C LEU A 222 -12.66 -0.26 15.51
N ARG A 223 -13.32 0.64 16.24
CA ARG A 223 -13.80 0.42 17.62
C ARG A 223 -14.97 -0.55 17.72
N ALA A 224 -15.82 -0.61 16.70
CA ALA A 224 -16.97 -1.51 16.64
C ALA A 224 -16.61 -2.89 16.04
N ALA A 225 -15.45 -3.02 15.39
CA ALA A 225 -14.98 -4.30 14.84
C ALA A 225 -14.88 -5.36 15.93
N ALA A 226 -15.28 -6.59 15.58
CA ALA A 226 -15.23 -7.78 16.42
C ALA A 226 -13.78 -8.27 16.61
N LEU A 227 -13.01 -7.50 17.39
CA LEU A 227 -11.62 -7.71 17.72
C LEU A 227 -11.46 -7.76 19.24
N SER A 228 -10.47 -8.52 19.71
CA SER A 228 -9.97 -8.36 21.08
C SER A 228 -9.36 -6.97 21.28
N GLU A 229 -9.25 -6.54 22.54
CA GLU A 229 -8.62 -5.25 22.86
C GLU A 229 -7.15 -5.21 22.46
N THR A 230 -6.44 -6.34 22.59
CA THR A 230 -5.05 -6.48 22.16
C THR A 230 -4.89 -6.27 20.66
N GLU A 231 -5.72 -6.92 19.84
CA GLU A 231 -5.68 -6.77 18.38
C GLU A 231 -6.00 -5.32 17.98
N ARG A 232 -7.03 -4.72 18.59
CA ARG A 232 -7.43 -3.34 18.30
C ARG A 232 -6.30 -2.35 18.63
N SER A 233 -5.64 -2.54 19.77
CA SER A 233 -4.51 -1.71 20.20
C SER A 233 -3.30 -1.86 19.28
N ALA A 234 -2.99 -3.08 18.84
CA ALA A 234 -1.90 -3.35 17.90
C ALA A 234 -2.13 -2.67 16.54
N ILE A 235 -3.37 -2.75 16.01
CA ILE A 235 -3.75 -2.09 14.75
C ILE A 235 -3.64 -0.57 14.87
N LEU A 236 -4.13 0.02 15.99
CA LEU A 236 -4.08 1.48 16.22
C LEU A 236 -2.66 2.02 16.37
N SER A 237 -1.81 1.29 17.10
CA SER A 237 -0.44 1.72 17.38
C SER A 237 0.53 1.42 16.23
N GLY A 238 0.11 0.65 15.23
CA GLY A 238 0.98 0.22 14.15
C GLY A 238 2.06 -0.76 14.60
N GLN A 239 1.83 -1.52 15.68
CA GLN A 239 2.78 -2.54 16.16
C GLN A 239 3.09 -3.62 15.11
N ALA A 240 2.21 -3.80 14.12
CA ALA A 240 2.47 -4.62 12.94
C ALA A 240 3.66 -4.14 12.07
N LEU A 241 4.14 -2.90 12.26
CA LEU A 241 5.31 -2.34 11.58
C LEU A 241 6.61 -2.45 12.40
N ALA A 242 6.55 -2.87 13.66
CA ALA A 242 7.70 -2.87 14.59
C ALA A 242 8.55 -4.14 14.49
#